data_AF-A0A229UWQ0-F1
#
_entry.id   AF-A0A229UWQ0-F1
#
_cell.length_a   1.000
_cell.length_b   1.000
_cell.length_c   1.000
_cell.angle_alpha   90.00
_cell.angle_beta   90.00
_cell.angle_gamma   90.00
#
_symmetry.space_group_name_H-M   'P 1'
#
loop_
_entity.id
_entity.type
_entity.pdbx_description
1 polymer ?
#
loop_
_entity_poly.entity_id
_entity_poly.type
_entity_poly.pdbx_seq_one_letter_code
_entity_poly.pdbx_strand_id
1 'polypeptide(L)'
;MIQYGSTDLHELRFSSMRASIELRDAQWIDVEVLFELDLHQGSELPADLSELSALLICTYGGDIVQIVPQDEGRDCEYQFTDAEKEQLRQFYEQSVKQLLRLKVERIDNT
;
A
#
# COMPACT_ATOMS: atom_id res chain seq x y z
N MET A 1 -3.19 5.06 -11.33
CA MET A 1 -2.84 3.77 -11.90
C MET A 1 -2.34 3.93 -13.32
N ILE A 2 -1.31 3.16 -13.64
CA ILE A 2 -0.72 3.05 -14.98
C ILE A 2 -0.69 1.54 -15.29
N GLN A 3 -1.37 1.11 -16.35
CA GLN A 3 -1.29 -0.29 -16.78
C GLN A 3 0.06 -0.54 -17.46
N TYR A 4 0.67 -1.71 -17.23
CA TYR A 4 1.94 -2.06 -17.84
C TYR A 4 1.86 -1.99 -19.37
N GLY A 5 2.77 -1.23 -19.99
CA GLY A 5 2.80 -1.01 -21.43
C GLY A 5 1.86 0.09 -21.95
N SER A 6 1.11 0.77 -21.09
CA SER A 6 0.27 1.93 -21.44
C SER A 6 0.90 3.26 -21.03
N THR A 7 0.57 4.33 -21.76
CA THR A 7 0.85 5.72 -21.37
C THR A 7 -0.34 6.41 -20.72
N ASP A 8 -1.49 5.74 -20.67
CA ASP A 8 -2.71 6.31 -20.11
C ASP A 8 -2.63 6.29 -18.58
N LEU A 9 -2.75 7.49 -18.00
CA LEU A 9 -2.67 7.73 -16.57
C LEU A 9 -4.06 8.06 -16.05
N HIS A 10 -4.51 7.30 -15.05
CA HIS A 10 -5.74 7.58 -14.31
C HIS A 10 -5.43 7.62 -12.83
N GLU A 11 -5.43 8.80 -12.23
CA GLU A 11 -5.01 8.96 -10.83
C GLU A 11 -6.18 8.74 -9.88
N LEU A 12 -5.97 7.86 -8.89
CA LEU A 12 -6.93 7.55 -7.84
C LEU A 12 -6.68 8.38 -6.58
N ARG A 13 -7.77 8.67 -5.88
CA ARG A 13 -7.78 9.24 -4.54
C ARG A 13 -8.27 8.21 -3.55
N PHE A 14 -7.50 8.01 -2.48
CA PHE A 14 -7.82 7.03 -1.45
C PHE A 14 -8.46 7.70 -0.24
N SER A 15 -9.50 7.07 0.28
CA SER A 15 -10.17 7.42 1.53
C SER A 15 -10.20 6.21 2.46
N SER A 16 -10.50 6.43 3.75
CA SER A 16 -10.73 5.36 4.73
C SER A 16 -9.62 4.29 4.82
N MET A 17 -8.35 4.69 4.70
CA MET A 17 -7.21 3.76 4.71
C MET A 17 -7.06 3.00 6.04
N ARG A 18 -6.82 1.69 5.96
CA ARG A 18 -6.49 0.82 7.10
C ARG A 18 -5.37 -0.14 6.74
N ALA A 19 -4.49 -0.43 7.70
CA ALA A 19 -3.35 -1.31 7.49
C ALA A 19 -3.39 -2.56 8.38
N SER A 20 -2.91 -3.67 7.84
CA SER A 20 -2.47 -4.85 8.59
C SER A 20 -0.95 -4.96 8.48
N ILE A 21 -0.28 -5.46 9.53
CA ILE A 21 1.19 -5.61 9.56
C ILE A 21 1.51 -7.07 9.78
N GLU A 22 2.20 -7.69 8.83
CA GLU A 22 2.69 -9.07 8.90
C GLU A 22 4.21 -9.09 8.86
N LEU A 23 4.81 -9.83 9.79
CA LEU A 23 6.26 -10.00 9.84
C LEU A 23 6.57 -11.29 9.09
N ARG A 24 7.27 -11.19 7.97
CA ARG A 24 7.47 -12.33 7.09
C ARG A 24 8.73 -13.11 7.48
N ASP A 25 9.88 -12.45 7.34
CA ASP A 25 11.22 -13.03 7.54
C ASP A 25 12.07 -12.07 8.36
N ALA A 26 13.34 -12.39 8.64
CA ALA A 26 14.24 -11.51 9.41
C ALA A 26 14.59 -10.16 8.73
N GLN A 27 14.12 -9.90 7.52
CA GLN A 27 14.48 -8.70 6.74
C GLN A 27 13.27 -7.86 6.32
N TRP A 28 12.12 -8.48 6.09
CA TRP A 28 10.97 -7.84 5.45
C TRP A 28 9.71 -7.91 6.30
N ILE A 29 9.00 -6.80 6.30
CA ILE A 29 7.70 -6.62 6.94
C ILE A 29 6.72 -6.25 5.83
N ASP A 30 5.67 -7.04 5.72
CA ASP A 30 4.59 -6.80 4.77
C ASP A 30 3.52 -5.97 5.47
N VAL A 31 3.15 -4.84 4.85
CA VAL A 31 2.09 -3.97 5.31
C VAL A 31 1.03 -3.91 4.22
N GLU A 32 -0.06 -4.64 4.42
CA GLU A 32 -1.20 -4.58 3.52
C GLU A 32 -2.07 -3.37 3.90
N VAL A 33 -2.38 -2.53 2.92
CA VAL A 33 -3.21 -1.35 3.06
C VAL A 33 -4.46 -1.51 2.22
N LEU A 34 -5.61 -1.51 2.91
CA LEU A 34 -6.93 -1.51 2.31
C LEU A 34 -7.49 -0.08 2.35
N PHE A 35 -8.18 0.33 1.30
CA PHE A 35 -8.72 1.68 1.14
C PHE A 35 -10.00 1.69 0.33
N GLU A 36 -10.77 2.76 0.52
CA GLU A 36 -11.90 3.09 -0.33
C GLU A 36 -11.44 4.11 -1.39
N LEU A 37 -12.11 4.14 -2.54
CA LEU A 37 -11.89 5.18 -3.55
C LEU A 37 -12.77 6.38 -3.27
N ASP A 38 -12.21 7.58 -3.40
CA ASP A 38 -12.99 8.82 -3.33
C ASP A 38 -13.76 9.02 -4.65
N LEU A 39 -14.97 8.45 -4.70
CA LEU A 39 -15.87 8.57 -5.84
C LEU A 39 -16.30 10.02 -6.10
N HIS A 40 -16.25 10.91 -5.10
CA HIS A 40 -16.61 12.33 -5.30
C HIS A 40 -15.57 13.08 -6.13
N GLN A 41 -14.34 12.59 -6.20
CA GLN A 41 -13.26 13.09 -7.04
C GLN A 41 -13.20 12.38 -8.40
N GLY A 42 -14.21 11.57 -8.74
CA GLY A 42 -14.26 10.83 -10.00
C GLY A 42 -13.22 9.70 -10.08
N SER A 43 -12.70 9.23 -8.93
CA SER A 43 -11.82 8.07 -8.90
C SER A 43 -12.65 6.81 -9.16
N GLU A 44 -12.46 6.20 -10.32
CA GLU A 44 -13.05 4.92 -10.68
C GLU A 44 -11.96 3.87 -10.85
N LEU A 45 -12.23 2.67 -10.35
CA LEU A 45 -11.32 1.56 -10.51
C LEU A 45 -11.29 1.12 -11.99
N PRO A 46 -10.11 0.78 -12.54
CA PRO A 46 -10.02 0.06 -13.81
C PRO A 46 -10.97 -1.14 -13.82
N ALA A 47 -11.68 -1.34 -14.94
CA ALA A 47 -12.79 -2.31 -15.04
C ALA A 47 -12.36 -3.79 -14.90
N ASP A 48 -11.07 -4.05 -15.04
CA ASP A 48 -10.43 -5.36 -14.91
C ASP A 48 -9.86 -5.64 -13.51
N LEU A 49 -9.94 -4.66 -12.59
CA LEU A 49 -9.64 -4.85 -11.18
C LEU A 49 -10.94 -5.07 -10.40
N SER A 50 -10.91 -5.98 -9.43
CA SER A 50 -12.07 -6.35 -8.61
C SER A 50 -11.94 -5.85 -7.18
N GLU A 51 -10.75 -5.97 -6.58
CA GLU A 51 -10.46 -5.54 -5.22
C GLU A 51 -9.03 -5.00 -5.13
N LEU A 52 -8.89 -3.69 -5.33
CA LEU A 52 -7.59 -3.02 -5.26
C LEU A 52 -7.16 -2.78 -3.82
N SER A 53 -5.95 -3.25 -3.49
CA SER A 53 -5.22 -2.91 -2.27
C SER A 53 -3.76 -2.55 -2.57
N ALA A 54 -3.00 -2.16 -1.54
CA ALA A 54 -1.57 -1.90 -1.67
C ALA A 54 -0.77 -2.77 -0.70
N LEU A 55 0.26 -3.44 -1.22
CA LEU A 55 1.28 -4.08 -0.42
C LEU A 55 2.50 -3.16 -0.29
N LEU A 56 2.79 -2.73 0.93
CA LEU A 56 3.99 -1.98 1.28
C LEU A 56 5.00 -2.95 1.87
N ILE A 57 6.16 -3.08 1.21
CA ILE A 57 7.27 -3.88 1.72
C ILE A 57 8.19 -2.96 2.49
N CYS A 58 8.34 -3.21 3.79
CA CYS A 58 9.09 -2.38 4.72
C CYS A 58 10.29 -3.15 5.32
N THR A 59 11.31 -2.41 5.73
CA THR A 59 12.38 -2.93 6.57
C THR A 59 11.95 -2.97 8.05
N TYR A 60 12.70 -3.70 8.87
CA TYR A 60 12.57 -3.64 10.34
C TYR A 60 12.88 -2.25 10.93
N GLY A 61 13.60 -1.39 10.20
CA GLY A 61 13.79 0.02 10.56
C GLY A 61 12.57 0.90 10.29
N GLY A 62 11.54 0.36 9.62
CA GLY A 62 10.33 1.07 9.26
C GLY A 62 10.43 1.87 7.96
N ASP A 63 11.45 1.63 7.14
CA ASP A 63 11.58 2.26 5.81
C ASP A 63 10.82 1.46 4.76
N ILE A 64 10.01 2.14 3.93
CA ILE A 64 9.32 1.53 2.79
C ILE A 64 10.33 1.30 1.66
N VAL A 65 10.50 0.05 1.25
CA VAL A 65 11.33 -0.34 0.10
C VAL A 65 10.52 -0.37 -1.19
N GLN A 66 9.27 -0.86 -1.12
CA GLN A 66 8.43 -1.01 -2.30
C GLN A 66 6.96 -0.78 -1.96
N ILE A 67 6.20 -0.31 -2.95
CA ILE A 67 4.75 -0.16 -2.91
C ILE A 67 4.21 -0.85 -4.17
N VAL A 68 3.39 -1.88 -4.00
CA VAL A 68 2.87 -2.71 -5.09
C VAL A 68 1.34 -2.71 -5.02
N PRO A 69 0.62 -2.43 -6.12
CA PRO A 69 -0.82 -2.66 -6.14
C PRO A 69 -1.11 -4.15 -6.12
N GLN A 70 -2.19 -4.53 -5.46
CA GLN A 70 -2.71 -5.88 -5.47
C GLN A 70 -4.15 -5.86 -5.99
N ASP A 71 -4.55 -6.91 -6.70
CA ASP A 71 -5.95 -7.24 -6.97
C ASP A 71 -6.28 -8.55 -6.26
N GLU A 72 -7.30 -8.54 -5.40
CA GLU A 72 -7.69 -9.71 -4.58
C GLU A 72 -6.50 -10.29 -3.77
N GLY A 73 -5.62 -9.39 -3.29
CA GLY A 73 -4.42 -9.77 -2.53
C GLY A 73 -3.31 -10.43 -3.37
N ARG A 74 -3.27 -10.20 -4.69
CA ARG A 74 -2.24 -10.70 -5.60
C ARG A 74 -1.67 -9.59 -6.47
N ASP A 75 -0.39 -9.70 -6.84
CA ASP A 75 0.23 -8.80 -7.82
C ASP A 75 -0.61 -8.70 -9.09
N CYS A 76 -0.76 -7.48 -9.61
CA CYS A 76 -1.50 -7.20 -10.83
C CYS A 76 -0.64 -6.43 -11.86
N GLU A 77 -1.15 -6.31 -13.09
CA GLU A 77 -0.45 -5.66 -14.22
C GLU A 77 -0.46 -4.12 -14.14
N TYR A 78 -0.90 -3.56 -13.01
CA TYR A 78 -0.95 -2.12 -12.80
C TYR A 78 0.22 -1.64 -11.94
N GLN A 79 0.47 -0.34 -12.03
CA GLN A 79 1.36 0.37 -11.13
C GLN A 79 0.64 1.57 -10.54
N PHE A 80 0.88 1.84 -9.26
CA PHE A 80 0.54 3.14 -8.68
C PHE A 80 1.38 4.24 -9.34
N THR A 81 0.73 5.35 -9.64
CA THR A 81 1.33 6.64 -9.96
C THR A 81 2.11 7.17 -8.76
N ASP A 82 2.95 8.17 -8.99
CA ASP A 82 3.71 8.80 -7.92
C ASP A 82 2.81 9.50 -6.89
N ALA A 83 1.70 10.10 -7.34
CA ALA A 83 0.74 10.75 -6.45
C ALA A 83 -0.01 9.74 -5.56
N GLU A 84 -0.37 8.56 -6.08
CA GLU A 84 -0.96 7.48 -5.29
C GLU A 84 0.04 6.90 -4.29
N LYS A 85 1.29 6.70 -4.71
CA LYS A 85 2.37 6.29 -3.80
C LYS A 85 2.58 7.29 -2.68
N GLU A 86 2.51 8.59 -2.97
CA GLU A 86 2.65 9.63 -1.97
C GLU A 86 1.50 9.61 -0.94
N GLN A 87 0.25 9.39 -1.37
CA GLN A 87 -0.88 9.19 -0.46
C GLN A 87 -0.63 8.02 0.51
N LEU A 88 -0.15 6.88 -0.02
CA LEU A 88 0.18 5.70 0.78
C LEU A 88 1.35 5.94 1.75
N ARG A 89 2.39 6.67 1.31
CA ARG A 89 3.53 7.05 2.17
C ARG A 89 3.09 7.94 3.33
N GLN A 90 2.26 8.94 3.05
CA GLN A 90 1.74 9.84 4.08
C GLN A 90 0.91 9.08 5.11
N PHE A 91 0.01 8.21 4.66
CA PHE A 91 -0.76 7.34 5.55
C PHE A 91 0.16 6.45 6.40
N TYR A 92 1.16 5.81 5.78
CA TYR A 92 2.11 4.95 6.48
C TYR A 92 2.88 5.71 7.58
N GLU A 93 3.46 6.87 7.25
CA GLU A 93 4.23 7.67 8.22
C GLU A 93 3.37 8.15 9.39
N GLN A 94 2.13 8.56 9.12
CA GLN A 94 1.22 9.11 10.14
C GLN A 94 0.59 8.04 11.02
N SER A 95 0.28 6.86 10.46
CA SER A 95 -0.62 5.89 11.10
C SER A 95 0.00 4.52 11.35
N VAL A 96 0.99 4.10 10.55
CA VAL A 96 1.45 2.70 10.54
C VAL A 96 2.86 2.55 11.10
N LYS A 97 3.80 3.43 10.74
CA LYS A 97 5.23 3.30 11.06
C LYS A 97 5.48 3.13 12.56
N GLN A 98 4.79 3.91 13.39
CA GLN A 98 4.93 3.80 14.84
C GLN A 98 4.38 2.48 15.39
N LEU A 99 3.29 1.95 14.83
CA LEU A 99 2.73 0.66 15.22
C LEU A 99 3.65 -0.49 14.82
N LEU A 100 4.23 -0.43 13.62
CA LEU A 100 5.23 -1.38 13.15
C LEU A 100 6.42 -1.41 14.11
N ARG A 101 6.96 -0.24 14.46
CA ARG A 101 8.09 -0.15 15.41
C ARG A 101 7.78 -0.81 16.74
N LEU A 102 6.62 -0.51 17.33
CA LEU A 102 6.18 -1.13 18.59
C LEU A 102 6.00 -2.65 18.47
N LYS A 103 5.58 -3.15 17.31
CA LYS A 103 5.43 -4.58 17.05
C LYS A 103 6.79 -5.28 16.96
N VAL A 104 7.76 -4.66 16.30
CA VAL A 104 9.14 -5.15 16.20
C VAL A 104 9.81 -5.20 17.57
N GLU A 105 9.75 -4.11 18.35
CA GLU A 105 10.38 -4.02 19.68
C GLU A 105 9.84 -5.08 20.67
N ARG A 106 8.60 -5.55 20.50
CA ARG A 106 8.04 -6.62 21.34
C ARG A 106 8.64 -7.99 21.08
N ILE A 107 9.11 -8.23 19.86
CA ILE A 107 9.68 -9.53 19.48
C ILE A 107 11.12 -9.62 19.95
N ASP A 108 11.91 -8.56 19.83
CA ASP A 108 13.30 -8.53 20.31
C ASP A 108 13.42 -8.72 21.83
N ASN A 109 12.33 -8.49 22.57
CA ASN A 109 12.26 -8.65 24.03
C ASN A 109 11.70 -10.01 24.49
N THR A 110 11.47 -10.96 23.58
CA THR A 110 10.95 -12.31 23.88
C THR A 110 11.99 -13.38 23.59
#